data_AF-A0A9Y4NL37-F1
#
_entry.id   AF-A0A9Y4NL37-F1
#
_cell.length_a   1.000
_cell.length_b   1.000
_cell.length_c   1.000
_cell.angle_alpha   90.00
_cell.angle_beta   90.00
_cell.angle_gamma   90.00
#
_symmetry.space_group_name_H-M   'P 1'
#
loop_
_entity.id
_entity.type
_entity.pdbx_description
1 polymer ?
#
loop_
_entity_poly.entity_id
_entity_poly.type
_entity_poly.pdbx_seq_one_letter_code
_entity_poly.pdbx_strand_id
1 'polypeptide(L)' 'MAGKIQGLTEEERAHLLPLLRSAQWVEVVGRDAIYKEFIFKDFNQAFGFMSRVALQAEKMDHHPEWFNVYNKVEQTYKL' A
#
# COMPACT_ATOMS: atom_id res chain seq x y z
N MET A 1 14.87 -21.08 -2.15
CA MET A 1 14.29 -20.46 -3.35
C MET A 1 12.92 -19.94 -2.94
N ALA A 2 12.81 -18.65 -2.61
CA ALA A 2 11.49 -18.06 -2.38
C ALA A 2 10.69 -18.19 -3.69
N GLY A 3 9.53 -18.84 -3.65
CA GLY A 3 8.68 -19.01 -4.82
C GLY A 3 8.35 -17.64 -5.41
N LYS A 4 8.28 -17.54 -6.75
CA LYS A 4 7.81 -16.31 -7.40
C LYS A 4 6.43 -15.97 -6.83
N ILE A 5 6.30 -14.81 -6.20
CA ILE A 5 5.00 -14.25 -5.82
C ILE A 5 4.21 -14.07 -7.11
N GLN A 6 3.16 -14.87 -7.28
CA GLN A 6 2.19 -14.70 -8.37
C GLN A 6 1.26 -13.54 -8.02
N GLY A 7 0.93 -12.71 -9.01
CA GLY A 7 -0.06 -11.66 -8.84
C GLY A 7 -1.46 -12.22 -8.64
N LEU A 8 -2.38 -11.39 -8.14
CA LEU A 8 -3.76 -11.80 -7.87
C LEU A 8 -4.49 -12.27 -9.14
N THR A 9 -5.24 -13.36 -9.03
CA THR A 9 -6.18 -13.86 -10.04
C THR A 9 -7.40 -12.94 -10.16
N GLU A 10 -8.15 -13.07 -11.26
CA GLU A 10 -9.39 -12.31 -11.46
C GLU A 10 -10.43 -12.58 -10.37
N GLU A 11 -10.52 -13.82 -9.90
CA GLU A 11 -11.43 -14.19 -8.82
C GLU A 11 -11.01 -13.53 -7.50
N GLU A 12 -9.73 -13.57 -7.14
CA GLU A 12 -9.23 -12.89 -5.94
C GLU A 12 -9.45 -11.37 -6.03
N ARG A 13 -9.20 -10.77 -7.20
CA ARG A 13 -9.45 -9.34 -7.44
C ARG A 13 -10.92 -8.97 -7.25
N ALA A 14 -11.83 -9.79 -7.78
CA ALA A 14 -13.27 -9.57 -7.64
C ALA A 14 -13.72 -9.53 -6.16
N HIS A 15 -13.06 -10.29 -5.29
CA HIS A 15 -13.37 -10.34 -3.85
C HIS A 15 -12.62 -9.28 -3.02
N LEU A 16 -11.35 -9.01 -3.33
CA LEU A 16 -10.49 -8.15 -2.51
C LEU A 16 -10.57 -6.66 -2.87
N LEU A 17 -10.64 -6.32 -4.16
CA LEU A 17 -10.65 -4.92 -4.60
C LEU A 17 -11.84 -4.12 -4.02
N PRO A 18 -13.07 -4.66 -3.90
CA PRO A 18 -14.16 -3.94 -3.24
C PRO A 18 -13.85 -3.56 -1.78
N LEU A 19 -13.13 -4.42 -1.04
CA LEU A 19 -12.72 -4.14 0.34
C LEU A 19 -11.65 -3.04 0.40
N LEU A 20 -10.70 -3.06 -0.54
CA LEU A 20 -9.68 -2.02 -0.64
C LEU A 20 -10.30 -0.67 -1.02
N ARG A 21 -11.25 -0.66 -1.96
CA ARG A 21 -11.99 0.54 -2.37
C ARG A 21 -12.82 1.12 -1.23
N SER A 22 -13.49 0.29 -0.41
CA SER A 22 -14.23 0.78 0.77
C SER A 22 -13.29 1.39 1.82
N ALA A 23 -12.04 0.91 1.88
CA ALA A 23 -10.95 1.51 2.65
C ALA A 23 -10.24 2.67 1.91
N GLN A 24 -10.80 3.20 0.83
CA GLN A 24 -10.29 4.34 0.05
C GLN A 24 -8.96 4.09 -0.68
N TRP A 25 -8.61 2.84 -0.95
CA TRP A 25 -7.57 2.53 -1.94
C TRP A 25 -8.16 2.60 -3.34
N VAL A 26 -7.37 3.08 -4.29
CA VAL A 26 -7.75 3.18 -5.69
C VAL A 26 -6.74 2.46 -6.56
N GLU A 27 -7.20 1.83 -7.64
CA GLU A 27 -6.30 1.23 -8.63
C GLU A 27 -5.58 2.32 -9.43
N VAL A 28 -4.30 2.11 -9.73
CA VAL A 28 -3.50 3.03 -10.53
C VAL A 28 -3.76 2.79 -12.01
N VAL A 29 -4.21 3.82 -12.73
CA VAL A 29 -4.48 3.69 -14.17
C VAL A 29 -3.19 3.36 -14.92
N GLY A 30 -3.22 2.28 -15.71
CA GLY A 30 -2.07 1.84 -16.52
C GLY A 30 -0.98 1.10 -15.75
N ARG A 31 -1.21 0.73 -14.48
CA ARG A 31 -0.26 -0.01 -13.66
C ARG A 31 -1.00 -1.00 -12.75
N ASP A 32 -0.51 -2.23 -12.65
CA ASP A 32 -1.07 -3.23 -11.72
C ASP A 32 -0.67 -2.92 -10.27
N ALA A 33 -1.34 -1.93 -9.69
CA ALA A 33 -1.03 -1.36 -8.39
C ALA A 33 -2.25 -0.66 -7.78
N ILE A 34 -2.20 -0.49 -6.47
CA ILE A 34 -3.16 0.31 -5.68
C ILE A 34 -2.45 1.48 -5.02
N TYR A 35 -3.16 2.58 -4.87
CA TYR A 35 -2.69 3.83 -4.28
C TYR A 35 -3.64 4.30 -3.17
N LYS A 36 -3.07 4.93 -2.14
CA LYS A 36 -3.82 5.70 -1.15
C LYS A 36 -2.98 6.84 -0.59
N GLU A 37 -3.60 8.00 -0.39
CA GLU A 37 -3.05 9.10 0.38
C GLU A 37 -3.54 9.02 1.84
N PHE A 38 -2.61 9.17 2.78
CA PHE A 38 -2.90 9.30 4.21
C PHE A 38 -2.52 10.70 4.68
N ILE A 39 -3.43 11.36 5.40
CA ILE A 39 -3.21 12.68 6.00
C ILE A 39 -3.23 12.54 7.52
N PHE A 40 -2.14 12.92 8.17
CA PHE A 40 -1.96 12.88 9.62
C PHE A 40 -2.01 14.29 10.22
N LYS A 41 -1.95 14.39 11.56
CA LYS A 41 -1.90 15.68 12.25
C LYS A 41 -0.62 16.46 11.96
N ASP A 42 0.51 15.77 11.97
CA ASP A 42 1.85 16.34 11.86
C ASP A 42 2.85 15.30 11.31
N PHE A 43 4.11 15.73 11.11
CA PHE A 43 5.18 14.85 10.64
C PHE A 43 5.51 13.71 11.61
N ASN A 44 5.40 13.93 12.93
CA ASN A 44 5.73 12.89 13.90
C ASN A 44 4.76 11.71 13.80
N GLN A 45 3.45 12.00 13.66
CA GLN A 45 2.45 10.96 13.44
C GLN A 45 2.63 10.25 12.09
N ALA A 46 2.90 11.00 11.01
CA ALA A 46 3.15 10.42 9.69
C ALA A 46 4.36 9.47 9.72
N PHE A 47 5.47 9.90 10.30
CA PHE A 47 6.68 9.08 10.35
C PHE A 47 6.56 7.89 11.32
N GLY A 48 5.78 8.04 12.40
CA GLY A 48 5.40 6.93 13.27
C GLY A 48 4.57 5.86 12.55
N PHE A 49 3.62 6.29 11.70
CA PHE A 49 2.90 5.39 10.80
C PHE A 49 3.84 4.68 9.83
N MET A 50 4.71 5.43 9.14
CA MET A 50 5.68 4.87 8.19
C MET A 50 6.60 3.83 8.84
N SER A 51 7.08 4.10 10.06
CA SER A 51 7.92 3.16 10.82
C SER A 51 7.23 1.83 11.09
N ARG A 52 5.93 1.86 11.43
CA ARG A 52 5.14 0.64 11.66
C ARG A 52 4.92 -0.14 10.36
N VAL A 53 4.66 0.56 9.25
CA VAL A 53 4.55 -0.05 7.92
C VAL A 53 5.87 -0.69 7.51
N ALA A 54 7.01 -0.01 7.73
CA ALA A 54 8.34 -0.54 7.39
C ALA A 54 8.64 -1.86 8.12
N LEU A 55 8.34 -1.94 9.42
CA LEU A 55 8.53 -3.18 10.19
C LEU A 55 7.66 -4.35 9.67
N GLN A 56 6.45 -4.06 9.18
CA GLN A 56 5.58 -5.09 8.62
C GLN A 56 6.02 -5.48 7.19
N ALA A 57 6.43 -4.52 6.39
CA ALA A 57 6.97 -4.73 5.04
C ALA A 57 8.19 -5.65 5.06
N GLU A 58 9.12 -5.45 6.00
CA GLU A 58 10.28 -6.32 6.19
C GLU A 58 9.89 -7.77 6.51
N LYS A 59 8.90 -7.97 7.40
CA LYS A 59 8.42 -9.31 7.74
C LYS A 59 7.75 -10.03 6.56
N MET A 60 7.15 -9.26 5.66
CA MET A 60 6.41 -9.77 4.51
C MET A 60 7.29 -9.86 3.25
N ASP A 61 8.52 -9.36 3.28
CA ASP A 61 9.39 -9.19 2.11
C ASP A 61 8.65 -8.47 0.95
N HIS A 62 7.84 -7.45 1.31
CA HIS A 62 7.03 -6.69 0.36
C HIS A 62 6.93 -5.22 0.78
N HIS A 63 7.69 -4.38 0.08
CA HIS A 63 7.86 -2.97 0.42
C HIS A 63 6.93 -2.06 -0.39
N PRO A 64 6.35 -1.01 0.23
CA PRO A 64 5.61 0.00 -0.51
C PRO A 64 6.55 0.88 -1.32
N GLU A 65 6.01 1.48 -2.38
CA GLU A 65 6.51 2.73 -2.91
C GLU A 65 5.78 3.86 -2.20
N TRP A 66 6.49 4.84 -1.67
CA TRP A 66 5.84 5.97 -1.01
C TRP A 66 6.52 7.31 -1.28
N PHE A 67 5.75 8.38 -1.08
CA PHE A 67 6.23 9.75 -1.06
C PHE A 67 5.65 10.44 0.18
N ASN A 68 6.51 11.10 0.96
CA ASN A 68 6.08 11.78 2.18
C ASN A 68 6.49 13.25 2.15
N VAL A 69 5.52 14.13 2.43
CA VAL A 69 5.74 15.55 2.66
C VAL A 69 5.02 15.94 3.94
N TYR A 70 5.79 16.18 5.00
CA TYR A 70 5.29 16.53 6.33
C TYR A 70 4.23 15.52 6.82
N ASN A 71 2.96 15.93 6.92
CA ASN A 71 1.87 15.12 7.44
C ASN A 71 1.15 14.29 6.37
N LYS A 72 1.59 14.31 5.11
CA LYS A 72 1.00 13.54 4.01
C LYS A 72 1.89 12.38 3.61
N VAL A 73 1.33 11.17 3.53
CA VAL A 73 2.02 9.97 3.04
C VAL A 73 1.22 9.40 1.89
N GLU A 74 1.77 9.48 0.70
CA GLU A 74 1.24 8.85 -0.50
C GLU A 74 1.85 7.46 -0.63
N GLN A 75 1.03 6.42 -0.69
CA GLN A 75 1.49 5.04 -0.65
C GLN A 75 0.93 4.23 -1.82
N THR A 76 1.82 3.53 -2.52
CA THR A 76 1.50 2.65 -3.64
C THR A 76 2.02 1.24 -3.35
N TYR A 77 1.18 0.22 -3.59
CA TYR A 77 1.58 -1.18 -3.59
C TYR A 77 1.30 -1.80 -4.96
N LYS A 78 2.21 -2.65 -5.41
CA LYS A 78 1.97 -3.52 -6.56
C LYS A 78 1.03 -4.66 -6.16
N LEU A 79 0.07 -4.98 -7.01
CA LEU A 79 -0.84 -6.14 -6.85
C LEU A 79 -0.26 -7.43 -7.47
#